data_AF-A0A522E399-F1
#
_entry.id   AF-A0A522E399-F1
#
_cell.length_a   1.000
_cell.length_b   1.000
_cell.length_c   1.000
_cell.angle_alpha   90.00
_cell.angle_beta   90.00
_cell.angle_gamma   90.00
#
_symmetry.space_group_name_H-M   'P 1'
#
loop_
_entity.id
_entity.type
_entity.pdbx_description
1 polymer ?
#
loop_
_entity_poly.entity_id
_entity_poly.type
_entity_poly.pdbx_seq_one_letter_code
_entity_poly.pdbx_strand_id
1 'polypeptide(L)'
;MRAYWTWFAEKTYNDHLKIENFRVLTIADTEGRAANLRATTKSADARRSGSGLFLFACEKEYSLKNPATILSPIWLSAKDDSKRSLFE
;
A
#
# COMPACT_ATOMS: atom_id res chain seq x y z
N MET A 1 -8.01 -1.08 -5.27
CA MET A 1 -7.16 -2.29 -5.16
C MET A 1 -7.15 -3.06 -6.47
N ARG A 2 -8.26 -3.69 -6.88
CA ARG A 2 -8.30 -4.52 -8.12
C ARG A 2 -7.87 -3.79 -9.39
N ALA A 3 -8.37 -2.57 -9.61
CA ALA A 3 -7.98 -1.76 -10.78
C ALA A 3 -6.46 -1.50 -10.82
N TYR A 4 -5.86 -1.06 -9.70
CA TYR A 4 -4.41 -0.86 -9.59
C TYR A 4 -3.61 -2.14 -9.80
N TRP A 5 -4.11 -3.28 -9.32
CA TRP A 5 -3.49 -4.58 -9.55
C TRP A 5 -3.52 -4.97 -11.03
N THR A 6 -4.66 -4.80 -11.69
CA THR A 6 -4.81 -5.02 -13.13
C THR A 6 -3.85 -4.13 -13.92
N TRP A 7 -3.81 -2.83 -13.62
CA TRP A 7 -2.85 -1.91 -14.22
C TRP A 7 -1.40 -2.35 -14.03
N PHE A 8 -1.03 -2.76 -12.81
CA PHE A 8 0.32 -3.26 -12.54
C PHE A 8 0.65 -4.53 -13.32
N ALA A 9 -0.25 -5.50 -13.33
CA ALA A 9 -0.07 -6.79 -14.01
C ALA A 9 -0.02 -6.66 -15.53
N GLU A 10 -0.83 -5.79 -16.11
CA GLU A 10 -0.92 -5.55 -17.55
C GLU A 10 0.08 -4.48 -18.05
N LYS A 11 0.78 -3.80 -17.13
CA LYS A 11 1.72 -2.69 -17.41
C LYS A 11 1.11 -1.49 -18.16
N THR A 12 -0.22 -1.38 -18.19
CA THR A 12 -0.96 -0.32 -18.90
C THR A 12 -0.77 1.08 -18.30
N TYR A 13 -0.22 1.19 -17.08
CA TYR A 13 0.16 2.48 -16.49
C TYR A 13 1.28 3.18 -17.27
N ASN A 14 2.15 2.44 -17.95
CA ASN A 14 3.30 3.02 -18.66
C ASN A 14 2.85 3.84 -19.87
N ASP A 15 1.81 3.35 -20.58
CA ASP A 15 1.32 3.93 -21.83
C ASP A 15 0.83 5.38 -21.66
N HIS A 16 0.26 5.70 -20.50
CA HIS A 16 -0.27 7.05 -20.22
C HIS A 16 0.62 7.87 -19.28
N LEU A 17 1.20 7.24 -18.25
CA LEU A 17 1.89 7.97 -17.18
C LEU A 17 3.42 7.98 -17.36
N LYS A 18 3.97 7.15 -18.26
CA LYS A 18 5.43 7.01 -18.48
C LYS A 18 6.23 6.78 -17.19
N ILE A 19 5.61 6.11 -16.21
CA ILE A 19 6.25 5.70 -14.96
C ILE A 19 6.69 4.25 -15.07
N GLU A 20 7.88 3.93 -14.55
CA GLU A 20 8.41 2.55 -14.57
C GLU A 20 7.77 1.66 -13.51
N ASN A 21 7.53 2.22 -12.34
CA ASN A 21 7.01 1.52 -11.17
C ASN A 21 6.13 2.47 -10.35
N PHE A 22 5.19 1.91 -9.60
CA PHE A 22 4.40 2.68 -8.64
C PHE A 22 4.06 1.81 -7.43
N ARG A 23 3.67 2.47 -6.34
CA ARG A 23 3.02 1.85 -5.18
C ARG A 23 1.76 2.62 -4.83
N VAL A 24 0.79 1.94 -4.24
CA VAL A 24 -0.45 2.53 -3.78
C VAL A 24 -0.39 2.62 -2.26
N LEU A 25 -0.30 3.86 -1.76
CA LEU A 25 -0.32 4.16 -0.34
C LEU A 25 -1.75 4.43 0.09
N THR A 26 -2.21 3.78 1.15
CA THR A 26 -3.55 3.98 1.72
C THR A 26 -3.44 4.29 3.21
N ILE A 27 -3.87 5.48 3.60
CA ILE A 27 -4.03 5.86 5.01
C ILE A 27 -5.51 5.71 5.36
N ALA A 28 -5.82 4.89 6.37
CA ALA A 28 -7.17 4.70 6.87
C ALA A 28 -7.38 5.46 8.18
N ASP A 29 -8.64 5.80 8.45
CA ASP A 29 -9.10 6.44 9.69
C ASP A 29 -8.83 5.61 10.96
N THR A 30 -8.84 4.28 10.82
CA THR A 30 -8.68 3.35 11.93
C THR A 30 -7.74 2.20 11.56
N GLU A 31 -7.06 1.66 12.58
CA GLU A 31 -6.21 0.47 12.44
C GLU A 31 -7.01 -0.73 11.95
N GLY A 32 -8.24 -0.90 12.45
CA GLY A 32 -9.14 -1.97 12.01
C GLY A 32 -9.51 -1.85 10.53
N ARG A 33 -9.73 -0.64 10.03
CA ARG A 33 -9.98 -0.39 8.61
C ARG A 33 -8.73 -0.68 7.76
N ALA A 34 -7.56 -0.24 8.19
CA ALA A 34 -6.29 -0.54 7.53
C ALA A 34 -6.05 -2.06 7.45
N ALA A 35 -6.25 -2.77 8.56
CA ALA A 35 -6.11 -4.23 8.63
C ALA A 35 -7.10 -4.96 7.72
N ASN A 36 -8.36 -4.52 7.68
CA ASN A 36 -9.37 -5.10 6.79
C ASN A 36 -9.00 -4.90 5.31
N LEU A 37 -8.58 -3.69 4.92
CA LEU A 37 -8.16 -3.41 3.54
C LEU A 37 -6.96 -4.26 3.14
N ARG A 38 -6.00 -4.43 4.05
CA ARG A 38 -4.83 -5.30 3.86
C ARG A 38 -5.24 -6.76 3.66
N ALA A 39 -6.13 -7.28 4.51
CA ALA A 39 -6.65 -8.65 4.40
C ALA A 39 -7.42 -8.87 3.10
N THR A 40 -8.31 -7.94 2.71
CA THR A 40 -9.03 -8.00 1.44
C THR A 40 -8.06 -8.01 0.25
N THR A 41 -7.00 -7.21 0.32
CA THR A 41 -5.98 -7.13 -0.74
C THR A 41 -5.19 -8.43 -0.86
N LYS A 42 -4.82 -9.04 0.26
CA LYS A 42 -4.16 -10.35 0.29
C LYS A 42 -5.04 -11.45 -0.29
N SER A 43 -6.33 -11.46 0.02
CA SER A 43 -7.30 -12.43 -0.51
C SER A 43 -7.60 -12.26 -2.00
N ALA A 44 -7.43 -11.04 -2.53
CA ALA A 44 -7.61 -10.74 -3.95
C ALA A 44 -6.41 -11.14 -4.82
N ASP A 45 -5.23 -11.36 -4.22
CA ASP A 45 -4.07 -11.92 -4.91
C ASP A 45 -4.30 -13.42 -5.18
N ALA A 46 -4.24 -13.82 -6.46
CA ALA A 46 -4.41 -15.20 -6.89
C ALA A 46 -3.41 -16.15 -6.23
N ARG A 47 -2.21 -15.66 -5.87
CA ARG A 47 -1.18 -16.44 -5.17
C ARG A 47 -1.35 -16.41 -3.65
N ARG A 48 -2.22 -15.54 -3.12
CA ARG A 48 -2.44 -15.26 -1.68
C ARG A 48 -1.16 -14.93 -0.90
N SER A 49 -0.07 -14.65 -1.61
CA SER A 49 1.22 -14.24 -1.05
C SER A 49 1.19 -12.80 -0.58
N GLY A 50 0.26 -12.01 -1.10
CA GLY A 50 0.25 -10.56 -0.93
C GLY A 50 1.27 -9.89 -1.84
N SER A 51 1.22 -8.57 -1.91
CA SER A 51 2.10 -7.77 -2.76
C SER A 51 2.67 -6.56 -2.00
N GLY A 52 3.91 -6.19 -2.33
CA GLY A 52 4.52 -4.93 -1.92
C GLY A 52 3.99 -3.70 -2.69
N LEU A 53 3.09 -3.92 -3.66
CA LEU A 53 2.43 -2.85 -4.42
C LEU A 53 1.52 -1.99 -3.54
N PHE A 54 0.90 -2.59 -2.51
CA PHE A 54 -0.06 -1.92 -1.64
C PHE A 54 0.52 -1.78 -0.24
N LEU A 55 0.53 -0.55 0.25
CA LEU A 55 0.95 -0.21 1.61
C LEU A 55 -0.18 0.48 2.36
N PHE A 56 -0.32 0.12 3.62
CA PHE A 56 -1.40 0.54 4.51
C PHE A 56 -0.83 1.16 5.77
N ALA A 57 -1.41 2.27 6.20
CA ALA A 57 -1.12 2.90 7.49
C ALA A 57 -2.42 3.43 8.12
N CYS A 58 -2.38 3.70 9.43
CA CYS A 58 -3.45 4.37 10.15
C CYS A 58 -3.14 5.87 10.26
N GLU A 59 -4.17 6.72 10.17
CA GLU A 59 -3.99 8.17 10.35
C GLU A 59 -3.43 8.55 11.71
N LYS A 60 -3.59 7.69 12.74
CA LYS A 60 -2.98 7.91 14.07
C LYS A 60 -1.45 7.86 14.05
N GLU A 61 -0.87 7.21 13.04
CA GLU A 61 0.58 7.11 12.84
C GLU A 61 1.12 8.21 11.91
N TYR A 62 0.23 8.96 11.27
CA TYR A 62 0.52 10.06 10.37
C TYR A 62 0.14 11.40 11.01
N SER A 63 0.97 12.43 10.88
CA SER A 63 0.68 13.74 11.45
C SER A 63 0.82 14.85 10.42
N LEU A 64 -0.24 15.64 10.23
CA LEU A 64 -0.15 16.88 9.44
C LEU A 64 0.74 17.94 10.11
N LYS A 65 0.91 17.87 11.44
CA LYS A 65 1.84 18.76 12.17
C LYS A 65 3.29 18.35 12.01
N ASN A 66 3.54 17.07 11.73
CA ASN A 66 4.86 16.53 11.44
C ASN A 66 4.77 15.61 10.21
N PRO A 67 4.69 16.18 8.99
CA PRO A 67 4.46 15.41 7.77
C PRO A 67 5.57 14.39 7.48
N ALA A 68 6.77 14.58 8.04
CA ALA A 68 7.87 13.64 7.91
C ALA A 68 7.54 12.23 8.47
N THR A 69 6.53 12.10 9.34
CA THR A 69 6.11 10.78 9.84
C THR A 69 5.57 9.87 8.73
N ILE A 70 5.16 10.42 7.59
CA ILE A 70 4.78 9.61 6.42
C ILE A 70 5.92 8.76 5.86
N LEU A 71 7.17 9.16 6.13
CA LEU A 71 8.37 8.44 5.71
C LEU A 71 8.84 7.42 6.74
N SER A 72 8.33 7.51 7.97
CA SER A 72 8.66 6.62 9.09
C SER A 72 8.12 5.19 8.86
N PRO A 73 8.54 4.21 9.67
CA PRO A 73 8.09 2.83 9.55
C PRO A 73 6.64 2.64 10.05
N ILE A 74 5.69 3.22 9.32
CA ILE A 74 4.24 3.16 9.57
C ILE A 74 3.52 2.25 8.57
N TRP A 75 4.23 1.80 7.53
CA TRP A 75 3.62 1.10 6.40
C TRP A 75 3.62 -0.40 6.60
N LEU A 76 2.45 -1.01 6.47
CA LEU A 76 2.28 -2.46 6.41
C LEU A 76 1.90 -2.88 4.99
N SER A 77 2.47 -4.00 4.53
CA SER A 77 2.13 -4.57 3.23
C SER A 77 1.14 -5.71 3.36
N ALA A 78 0.52 -6.14 2.25
CA ALA A 78 -0.25 -7.38 2.25
C ALA A 78 0.64 -8.64 2.28
N LYS A 79 1.96 -8.48 2.08
CA LYS A 79 2.95 -9.56 1.98
C LYS A 79 3.41 -10.05 3.35
N ASP A 80 3.62 -9.13 4.29
CA ASP A 80 4.14 -9.41 5.63
C ASP A 80 3.55 -8.48 6.70
N ASP A 81 3.75 -8.86 7.96
CA ASP A 81 3.32 -8.08 9.14
C ASP A 81 4.39 -7.08 9.63
N SER A 82 5.49 -6.95 8.90
CA SER A 82 6.58 -6.05 9.25
C SER A 82 6.29 -4.63 8.79
N LYS A 83 6.32 -3.68 9.73
CA LYS A 83 6.30 -2.25 9.40
C LYS A 83 7.60 -1.85 8.71
N ARG A 84 7.50 -0.98 7.71
CA ARG A 84 8.63 -0.50 6.91
C ARG A 84 8.54 1.00 6.62
N SER A 85 9.69 1.63 6.44
CA SER A 85 9.78 3.00 5.93
C SER A 85 9.40 3.04 4.45
N LEU A 86 9.04 4.23 3.94
CA LEU A 86 8.65 4.38 2.54
C LEU A 86 9.84 4.23 1.58
N PHE A 87 11.00 4.72 1.99
CA PHE A 87 12.28 4.62 1.28
C PHE A 87 13.19 3.71 2.12
N GLU A 88 13.36 2.46 1.69
CA GLU A 88 14.42 1.55 2.18
C GLU A 88 15.59 1.59 1.19
#